data_AF-A0A7L2G8S6-F1
#
_entry.id   AF-A0A7L2G8S6-F1
#
_cell.length_a   1.000
_cell.length_b   1.000
_cell.length_c   1.000
_cell.angle_alpha   90.00
_cell.angle_beta   90.00
_cell.angle_gamma   90.00
#
_symmetry.space_group_name_H-M   'P 1'
#
loop_
_entity.id
_entity.type
_entity.pdbx_description
1 polymer ?
#
loop_
_entity_poly.entity_id
_entity_poly.type
_entity_poly.pdbx_seq_one_letter_code
_entity_poly.pdbx_strand_id
1 'polypeptide(L)'
;GVSHPVPLVPLSEENEDAMEDRRFQALLRQLGLRPPASEQESFWRIPAALTPQQLRRAAASIARHGPDPPGTPRGLLEPPWCPQDPDPAPFLCPSAEQPPAGLASDLESEEPGPSPGPVQPGTKRRRELDSEDEGG
;
A
#
# COMPACT_ATOMS: atom_id res chain seq x y z
N GLY A 1 -17.29 12.08 -8.36
CA GLY A 1 -16.67 11.48 -9.55
C GLY A 1 -16.13 10.13 -9.17
N VAL A 2 -16.23 9.15 -10.07
CA VAL A 2 -15.64 7.82 -9.88
C VAL A 2 -14.20 7.81 -10.43
N SER A 3 -13.26 7.23 -9.68
CA SER A 3 -11.88 7.04 -10.12
C SER A 3 -11.74 5.67 -10.77
N HIS A 4 -11.03 5.60 -11.89
CA HIS A 4 -10.79 4.36 -12.63
C HIS A 4 -9.29 4.03 -12.67
N PRO A 5 -8.93 2.74 -12.73
CA PRO A 5 -7.53 2.35 -12.89
C PRO A 5 -7.02 2.75 -14.28
N VAL A 6 -5.81 3.32 -14.35
CA VAL A 6 -5.22 3.86 -15.58
C VAL A 6 -4.08 2.95 -16.06
N PRO A 7 -4.08 2.49 -17.32
CA PRO A 7 -2.99 1.66 -17.86
C PRO A 7 -1.74 2.51 -18.14
N LEU A 8 -0.57 1.94 -17.85
CA LEU A 8 0.73 2.43 -18.30
C LEU A 8 1.09 1.73 -19.62
N VAL A 9 0.90 2.46 -20.70
CA VAL A 9 1.18 1.97 -22.06
C VAL A 9 2.58 2.45 -22.46
N PRO A 10 3.54 1.55 -22.72
CA PRO A 10 4.83 1.94 -23.28
C PRO A 10 4.63 2.42 -24.73
N LEU A 11 4.99 3.68 -25.01
CA LEU A 11 4.80 4.31 -26.32
C LEU A 11 6.10 4.40 -27.13
N SER A 12 7.20 3.88 -26.60
CA SER A 12 8.52 3.83 -27.24
C SER A 12 9.24 2.54 -26.85
N GLU A 13 10.22 2.15 -27.67
CA GLU A 13 11.06 0.97 -27.42
C GLU A 13 11.78 1.07 -26.06
N GLU A 14 12.36 2.23 -25.74
CA GLU A 14 13.00 2.47 -24.43
C GLU A 14 12.04 2.25 -23.26
N ASN A 15 10.76 2.63 -23.41
CA ASN A 15 9.76 2.40 -22.37
C ASN A 15 9.38 0.92 -22.27
N GLU A 16 9.40 0.17 -23.37
CA GLU A 16 9.15 -1.27 -23.38
C GLU A 16 10.28 -2.02 -22.66
N ASP A 17 11.55 -1.74 -23.01
CA ASP A 17 12.72 -2.30 -22.35
C ASP A 17 12.71 -2.00 -20.83
N ALA A 18 12.40 -0.76 -20.46
CA ALA A 18 12.24 -0.39 -19.05
C ALA A 18 11.14 -1.22 -18.35
N MET A 19 10.04 -1.53 -19.04
CA MET A 19 8.96 -2.34 -18.48
C MET A 19 9.34 -3.81 -18.32
N GLU A 20 10.34 -4.30 -19.05
CA GLU A 20 10.95 -5.63 -18.89
C GLU A 20 12.05 -5.67 -17.80
N ASP A 21 12.69 -4.53 -17.51
CA ASP A 21 13.73 -4.44 -16.48
C ASP A 21 13.19 -4.73 -15.06
N ARG A 22 13.85 -5.64 -14.37
CA ARG A 22 13.44 -6.10 -13.03
C ARG A 22 13.52 -5.01 -11.97
N ARG A 23 14.46 -4.06 -12.09
CA ARG A 23 14.62 -2.98 -11.11
C ARG A 23 13.53 -1.95 -11.27
N PHE A 24 13.20 -1.61 -12.51
CA PHE A 24 12.08 -0.74 -12.83
C PHE A 24 10.75 -1.36 -12.40
N GLN A 25 10.49 -2.64 -12.70
CA GLN A 25 9.31 -3.35 -12.21
C GLN A 25 9.22 -3.34 -10.66
N ALA A 26 10.35 -3.53 -9.97
CA ALA A 26 10.39 -3.45 -8.51
C ALA A 26 10.05 -2.05 -8.00
N LEU A 27 10.56 -1.00 -8.66
CA LEU A 27 10.21 0.39 -8.38
C LEU A 27 8.69 0.62 -8.58
N LEU A 28 8.11 0.18 -9.70
CA LEU A 28 6.67 0.33 -9.96
C LEU A 28 5.83 -0.29 -8.84
N ARG A 29 6.21 -1.47 -8.35
CA ARG A 29 5.55 -2.12 -7.21
C ARG A 29 5.68 -1.31 -5.92
N GLN A 30 6.86 -0.76 -5.66
CA GLN A 30 7.10 0.09 -4.49
C GLN A 30 6.27 1.39 -4.54
N LEU A 31 6.01 1.92 -5.74
CA LEU A 31 5.15 3.09 -5.96
C LEU A 31 3.65 2.73 -5.91
N GLY A 32 3.29 1.46 -5.72
CA GLY A 32 1.92 0.98 -5.61
C GLY A 32 1.23 0.72 -6.96
N LEU A 33 1.97 0.68 -8.06
CA LEU A 33 1.43 0.25 -9.34
C LEU A 33 1.30 -1.27 -9.37
N ARG A 34 0.29 -1.74 -10.12
CA ARG A 34 0.00 -3.15 -10.25
C ARG A 34 0.57 -3.72 -11.53
N PRO A 35 1.21 -4.90 -11.47
CA PRO A 35 1.57 -5.63 -12.67
C PRO A 35 0.31 -6.09 -13.42
N PRO A 36 0.43 -6.43 -14.71
CA PRO A 36 -0.63 -7.14 -15.42
C PRO A 36 -1.05 -8.39 -14.65
N ALA A 37 -2.36 -8.59 -14.46
CA ALA A 37 -2.88 -9.63 -13.56
C ALA A 37 -2.78 -11.05 -14.14
N SER A 38 -2.69 -11.19 -15.46
CA SER A 38 -2.66 -12.46 -16.17
C SER A 38 -2.28 -12.25 -17.64
N GLU A 39 -2.19 -13.30 -18.45
CA GLU A 39 -1.88 -13.21 -19.89
C GLU A 39 -2.89 -12.37 -20.71
N GLN A 40 -4.07 -12.10 -20.15
CA GLN A 40 -5.08 -11.23 -20.77
C GLN A 40 -4.79 -9.74 -20.59
N GLU A 41 -3.96 -9.34 -19.62
CA GLU A 41 -3.55 -7.95 -19.43
C GLU A 41 -2.09 -7.80 -19.81
N SER A 42 -1.78 -6.78 -20.62
CA SER A 42 -0.41 -6.51 -21.05
C SER A 42 0.22 -5.32 -20.32
N PHE A 43 -0.60 -4.45 -19.71
CA PHE A 43 -0.14 -3.18 -19.16
C PHE A 43 -0.16 -3.16 -17.63
N TRP A 44 0.85 -2.48 -17.08
CA TRP A 44 0.82 -2.09 -15.66
C TRP A 44 -0.31 -1.08 -15.42
N ARG A 45 -0.81 -0.99 -14.20
CA ARG A 45 -1.91 -0.08 -13.85
C ARG A 45 -1.59 0.79 -12.66
N ILE A 46 -1.99 2.05 -12.76
CA ILE A 46 -2.18 2.97 -11.64
C ILE A 46 -3.54 2.64 -11.02
N PRO A 47 -3.61 2.12 -9.78
CA PRO A 47 -4.88 1.80 -9.14
C PRO A 47 -5.73 3.04 -8.85
N ALA A 48 -7.05 2.92 -8.97
CA ALA A 48 -7.99 3.98 -8.60
C ALA A 48 -7.92 4.38 -7.11
N ALA A 49 -7.37 3.50 -6.26
CA ALA A 49 -7.15 3.75 -4.84
C ALA A 49 -6.00 4.72 -4.57
N LEU A 50 -5.11 4.99 -5.54
CA LEU A 50 -4.04 5.96 -5.36
C LEU A 50 -4.59 7.38 -5.45
N THR A 51 -4.44 8.13 -4.37
CA THR A 51 -4.85 9.52 -4.32
C THR A 51 -3.92 10.41 -5.14
N PRO A 52 -4.39 11.57 -5.63
CA PRO A 52 -3.53 12.53 -6.33
C PRO A 52 -2.31 12.98 -5.51
N GLN A 53 -2.43 13.06 -4.18
CA GLN A 53 -1.31 13.43 -3.31
C GLN A 53 -0.24 12.33 -3.24
N GLN A 54 -0.64 11.05 -3.17
CA GLN A 54 0.30 9.92 -3.22
C GLN A 54 1.03 9.87 -4.55
N LEU A 55 0.33 10.06 -5.68
CA LEU A 55 0.94 10.10 -7.01
C LEU A 55 1.96 11.22 -7.14
N ARG A 56 1.63 12.44 -6.67
CA ARG A 56 2.56 13.57 -6.67
C ARG A 56 3.80 13.32 -5.81
N ARG A 57 3.62 12.75 -4.61
CA ARG A 57 4.74 12.39 -3.73
C ARG A 57 5.64 11.35 -4.38
N ALA A 58 5.06 10.30 -4.97
CA ALA A 58 5.76 9.26 -5.69
C ALA A 58 6.62 9.85 -6.83
N ALA A 59 6.04 10.71 -7.68
CA ALA A 59 6.75 11.37 -8.77
C ALA A 59 7.92 12.24 -8.27
N ALA A 60 7.70 13.02 -7.20
CA ALA A 60 8.74 13.87 -6.63
C ALA A 60 9.94 13.08 -6.06
N SER A 61 9.69 11.90 -5.48
CA SER A 61 10.76 11.03 -4.96
C SER A 61 11.69 10.50 -6.06
N ILE A 62 11.15 10.25 -7.26
CA ILE A 62 11.92 9.75 -8.41
C ILE A 62 12.72 10.89 -9.06
N ALA A 63 12.10 12.06 -9.22
CA ALA A 63 12.73 13.23 -9.83
C ALA A 63 14.00 13.71 -9.10
N ARG A 64 14.07 13.50 -7.78
CA ARG A 64 15.25 13.82 -6.96
C ARG A 64 16.49 12.99 -7.30
N HIS A 65 16.33 11.87 -7.98
CA HIS A 65 17.41 10.95 -8.34
C HIS A 65 17.73 10.96 -9.83
N GLY A 66 17.08 11.81 -10.63
CA GLY A 66 17.39 12.00 -12.04
C GLY A 66 18.54 12.99 -12.26
N PRO A 67 19.35 12.83 -13.32
CA PRO A 67 20.26 13.90 -13.74
C PRO A 67 19.43 15.17 -14.03
N ASP A 68 19.87 16.31 -13.51
CA ASP A 68 19.28 17.62 -13.85
C ASP A 68 19.32 17.78 -15.38
N PRO A 69 18.17 18.01 -16.05
CA PRO A 69 18.19 18.31 -17.47
C PRO A 69 18.96 19.63 -17.66
N PRO A 70 20.00 19.66 -18.51
CA PRO A 70 20.81 20.85 -18.70
C PRO A 70 19.93 21.98 -19.25
N GLY A 71 19.51 22.90 -18.37
CA GLY A 71 18.74 24.09 -18.76
C GLY A 71 17.51 24.43 -17.92
N THR A 72 17.19 23.72 -16.83
CA THR A 72 16.06 24.14 -15.97
C THR A 72 16.50 25.17 -14.93
N PRO A 73 16.06 26.44 -14.99
CA PRO A 73 16.29 27.36 -13.88
C PRO A 73 15.60 26.80 -12.63
N ARG A 74 16.36 26.70 -11.52
CA ARG A 74 16.00 26.09 -10.20
C ARG A 74 14.76 26.69 -9.48
N GLY A 75 13.79 27.26 -10.17
CA GLY A 75 12.66 27.99 -9.59
C GLY A 75 11.26 27.56 -10.01
N LEU A 76 11.07 26.60 -10.93
CA LEU A 76 9.74 26.31 -11.50
C LEU A 76 9.13 24.94 -11.15
N LEU A 77 9.88 24.06 -10.47
CA LEU A 77 9.43 22.70 -10.11
C LEU A 77 9.34 22.47 -8.59
N GLU A 78 9.15 23.51 -7.79
CA GLU A 78 8.64 23.34 -6.43
C GLU A 78 7.10 23.23 -6.53
N PRO A 79 6.49 22.05 -6.44
CA PRO A 79 5.07 22.00 -6.12
C PRO A 79 4.90 22.70 -4.76
N PRO A 80 3.91 23.60 -4.60
CA PRO A 80 3.69 24.23 -3.30
C PRO A 80 3.50 23.11 -2.28
N TRP A 81 4.37 23.10 -1.27
CA TRP A 81 4.28 22.18 -0.15
C TRP A 81 2.83 22.05 0.29
N CYS A 82 2.38 20.79 0.39
CA CYS A 82 1.15 20.50 1.10
C CYS A 82 1.27 21.22 2.46
N PRO A 83 0.27 22.01 2.89
CA PRO A 83 0.35 22.78 4.12
C PRO A 83 0.91 21.91 5.24
N GLN A 84 2.01 22.39 5.83
CA GLN A 84 2.60 21.77 7.00
C GLN A 84 1.50 21.68 8.07
N ASP A 85 1.27 20.47 8.56
CA ASP A 85 0.59 20.24 9.82
C ASP A 85 1.30 21.12 10.89
N PRO A 86 0.62 22.07 11.54
CA PRO A 86 1.27 22.83 12.59
C PRO A 86 1.41 21.94 13.83
N ASP A 87 2.62 21.42 14.03
CA ASP A 87 3.12 20.84 15.28
C ASP A 87 2.89 21.82 16.46
N PRO A 88 2.61 21.32 17.68
CA PRO A 88 1.76 21.97 18.67
C PRO A 88 2.48 23.08 19.44
N ALA A 89 1.80 24.22 19.62
CA ALA A 89 2.32 25.29 20.47
C ALA A 89 2.29 24.89 21.97
N PRO A 90 3.30 25.30 22.76
CA PRO A 90 3.54 24.80 24.11
C PRO A 90 2.75 25.56 25.19
N PHE A 91 2.49 24.85 26.30
CA PHE A 91 2.33 25.34 27.66
C PHE A 91 1.63 26.70 27.88
N LEU A 92 0.35 26.63 28.22
CA LEU A 92 -0.18 27.46 29.31
C LEU A 92 -1.13 26.62 30.17
N CYS A 93 -0.63 26.15 31.30
CA CYS A 93 -1.47 25.89 32.46
C CYS A 93 -1.63 27.20 33.23
N PRO A 94 -2.85 27.72 33.40
CA PRO A 94 -3.24 28.40 34.61
C PRO A 94 -4.01 27.42 35.50
N SER A 95 -3.52 27.31 36.72
CA SER A 95 -3.98 26.44 37.80
C SER A 95 -5.37 26.83 38.32
N ALA A 96 -5.93 25.90 39.11
CA ALA A 96 -7.06 26.01 40.03
C ALA A 96 -8.47 25.77 39.45
N GLU A 97 -8.95 24.52 39.60
CA GLU A 97 -9.95 24.19 40.63
C GLU A 97 -10.01 22.66 40.79
N GLN A 98 -9.74 22.13 42.00
CA GLN A 98 -10.13 20.78 42.38
C GLN A 98 -11.53 20.84 43.00
N PRO A 99 -12.34 19.78 42.83
CA PRO A 99 -12.78 19.05 44.03
C PRO A 99 -12.66 17.51 43.90
N PRO A 100 -12.83 16.78 45.02
CA PRO A 100 -12.10 15.54 45.31
C PRO A 100 -12.95 14.27 45.19
N ALA A 101 -12.37 13.15 45.67
CA ALA A 101 -12.88 11.78 45.79
C ALA A 101 -12.54 10.93 44.54
N GLY A 102 -11.53 10.07 44.54
CA GLY A 102 -11.13 9.20 45.64
C GLY A 102 -12.10 8.03 45.74
N LEU A 103 -12.09 7.13 44.76
CA LEU A 103 -12.52 5.74 44.92
C LEU A 103 -11.65 4.86 44.01
N ALA A 104 -10.89 4.01 44.67
CA ALA A 104 -10.20 2.87 44.09
C ALA A 104 -11.22 1.79 43.67
N SER A 105 -10.68 0.74 43.04
CA SER A 105 -11.29 -0.58 42.82
C SER A 105 -12.33 -0.66 41.70
N ASP A 106 -12.37 -1.69 40.87
CA ASP A 106 -11.64 -2.95 40.79
C ASP A 106 -11.71 -3.41 39.33
N LEU A 107 -10.59 -3.85 38.75
CA LEU A 107 -10.59 -4.53 37.47
C LEU A 107 -11.03 -5.97 37.74
N GLU A 108 -12.31 -6.26 37.55
CA GLU A 108 -12.84 -7.60 37.74
C GLU A 108 -12.28 -8.53 36.64
N SER A 109 -11.27 -9.32 37.03
CA SER A 109 -10.80 -10.48 36.28
C SER A 109 -11.87 -11.57 36.31
N GLU A 110 -12.47 -11.87 35.17
CA GLU A 110 -13.20 -13.11 34.98
C GLU A 110 -12.31 -14.12 34.23
N GLU A 111 -11.74 -15.06 34.99
CA GLU A 111 -11.31 -16.38 34.51
C GLU A 111 -12.43 -17.34 34.91
N PRO A 112 -12.83 -18.28 34.05
CA PRO A 112 -12.71 -19.65 34.51
C PRO A 112 -12.36 -20.68 33.42
N GLY A 113 -11.25 -21.39 33.65
CA GLY A 113 -11.29 -22.84 33.81
C GLY A 113 -10.93 -23.74 32.60
N PRO A 114 -10.59 -25.01 32.86
CA PRO A 114 -9.43 -25.68 32.26
C PRO A 114 -9.70 -26.52 31.01
N SER A 115 -8.64 -26.72 30.23
CA SER A 115 -8.51 -27.53 28.99
C SER A 115 -8.83 -29.03 29.19
N PRO A 116 -9.15 -29.81 28.13
CA PRO A 116 -8.07 -30.40 27.31
C PRO A 116 -8.39 -30.68 25.83
N GLY A 117 -7.34 -30.75 25.01
CA GLY A 117 -7.29 -31.65 23.83
C GLY A 117 -6.79 -31.01 22.52
N PRO A 118 -5.60 -31.38 22.02
CA PRO A 118 -5.22 -31.09 20.64
C PRO A 118 -5.93 -32.06 19.68
N VAL A 119 -6.76 -31.52 18.79
CA VAL A 119 -7.30 -32.29 17.65
C VAL A 119 -6.28 -32.30 16.52
N GLN A 120 -5.86 -33.52 16.17
CA GLN A 120 -4.90 -33.89 15.13
C GLN A 120 -5.27 -33.31 13.74
N PRO A 121 -4.28 -32.98 12.88
CA PRO A 121 -4.54 -32.75 11.46
C PRO A 121 -4.91 -34.07 10.78
N GLY A 122 -6.16 -34.17 10.32
CA GLY A 122 -6.62 -35.27 9.48
C GLY A 122 -5.89 -35.26 8.14
N THR A 123 -5.07 -36.27 7.91
CA THR A 123 -4.65 -36.70 6.57
C THR A 123 -5.85 -37.19 5.76
N LYS A 124 -5.64 -37.39 4.45
CA LYS A 124 -6.49 -38.08 3.46
C LYS A 124 -7.58 -37.17 2.85
N ARG A 125 -7.80 -37.06 1.53
CA ARG A 125 -7.56 -38.00 0.43
C ARG A 125 -7.34 -37.25 -0.89
N ARG A 126 -6.29 -37.66 -1.58
CA ARG A 126 -6.17 -37.69 -3.04
C ARG A 126 -7.45 -38.31 -3.62
N ARG A 127 -8.18 -37.57 -4.47
CA ARG A 127 -9.20 -38.15 -5.34
C ARG A 127 -8.58 -38.20 -6.73
N GLU A 128 -8.08 -39.36 -7.08
CA GLU A 128 -7.89 -39.74 -8.48
C GLU A 128 -9.29 -39.87 -9.08
N LEU A 129 -9.54 -39.14 -10.17
CA LEU A 129 -10.69 -39.40 -11.02
C LEU A 129 -10.18 -40.38 -12.08
N ASP A 130 -10.66 -41.60 -11.94
CA ASP A 130 -10.48 -42.72 -12.86
C ASP A 130 -11.18 -42.37 -14.19
N SER A 131 -10.48 -42.58 -15.30
CA SER A 131 -10.99 -42.44 -16.65
C SER A 131 -11.94 -43.61 -16.95
N GLU A 132 -13.21 -43.32 -17.21
CA GLU A 132 -14.12 -44.34 -17.76
C GLU A 132 -14.07 -44.34 -19.30
N ASP A 133 -13.84 -45.56 -19.77
CA ASP A 133 -13.88 -46.11 -21.12
C ASP A 133 -15.34 -46.40 -21.53
N GLU A 134 -15.67 -46.07 -22.79
CA GLU A 134 -16.66 -46.69 -23.70
C GLU A 134 -16.98 -45.63 -24.78
N GLY A 135 -17.01 -45.89 -26.08
CA GLY A 135 -17.20 -47.12 -26.83
C GLY A 135 -18.06 -46.73 -28.05
N GLY A 136 -17.62 -47.07 -29.27
CA GLY A 136 -18.37 -46.85 -30.52
C GLY A 136 -17.57 -46.23 -31.66
#